data_AF-A0A3B2WCM9-F1
#
_entry.id   AF-A0A3B2WCM9-F1
#
_cell.length_a   1.000
_cell.length_b   1.000
_cell.length_c   1.000
_cell.angle_alpha   90.00
_cell.angle_beta   90.00
_cell.angle_gamma   90.00
#
_symmetry.space_group_name_H-M   'P 1'
#
loop_
_entity.id
_entity.type
_entity.pdbx_description
1 polymer ?
#
loop_
_entity_poly.entity_id
_entity_poly.type
_entity_poly.pdbx_seq_one_letter_code
_entity_poly.pdbx_strand_id
1 'polypeptide(L)' 'MATRLNEDPEGSRITYVKGDLFACPKTDSLAHCISEDCRMGAGIAVLFKKRFGGVQELLSQREFPEHRSLVHAG' A
#
# COMPACT_ATOMS: atom_id res chain seq x y z
N MET A 1 27.92 -17.96 -2.34
CA MET A 1 27.39 -17.78 -0.98
C MET A 1 27.54 -16.32 -0.62
N ALA A 2 26.46 -15.53 -0.70
CA ALA A 2 26.51 -14.10 -0.46
C ALA A 2 26.37 -13.80 1.04
N THR A 3 27.19 -12.86 1.48
CA THR A 3 27.54 -12.51 2.85
C THR A 3 26.39 -11.97 3.67
N ARG A 4 26.39 -12.43 4.93
CA ARG A 4 25.64 -11.99 6.11
C ARG A 4 25.17 -10.53 6.07
N LEU A 5 23.85 -10.33 6.17
CA LEU A 5 23.28 -9.05 6.56
C LEU A 5 23.34 -8.96 8.09
N ASN A 6 23.90 -7.85 8.56
CA ASN A 6 24.18 -7.55 9.96
C ASN A 6 22.91 -7.65 10.83
N GLU A 7 23.08 -8.24 12.02
CA GLU A 7 22.11 -8.22 13.11
C GLU A 7 22.17 -6.85 13.78
N ASP A 8 21.09 -6.06 13.67
CA ASP A 8 20.95 -4.79 14.38
C ASP A 8 20.33 -5.04 15.77
N PRO A 9 20.97 -4.63 16.87
CA PRO A 9 20.46 -4.80 18.23
C PRO A 9 19.35 -3.76 18.47
N GLU A 10 18.09 -4.21 18.49
CA GLU A 10 16.89 -3.48 18.92
C GLU A 10 16.71 -2.06 18.32
N GLY A 11 15.98 -1.92 17.21
CA GLY A 11 15.54 -0.56 16.82
C GLY A 11 14.85 -0.32 15.49
N SER A 12 14.95 -1.19 14.48
CA SER A 12 14.23 -0.97 13.22
C SER A 12 12.92 -1.76 13.17
N ARG A 13 11.78 -1.06 13.21
CA ARG A 13 10.45 -1.62 12.90
C ARG A 13 10.17 -1.71 11.40
N ILE A 14 11.18 -1.44 10.57
CA ILE A 14 11.07 -1.41 9.11
C ILE A 14 11.98 -2.50 8.53
N THR A 15 11.37 -3.42 7.78
CA THR A 15 12.07 -4.45 7.02
C THR A 15 11.96 -4.15 5.54
N TYR A 16 13.10 -4.09 4.84
CA TYR A 16 13.13 -3.89 3.39
C TYR A 16 13.21 -5.25 2.69
N VAL A 17 12.30 -5.47 1.75
CA VAL A 17 12.24 -6.71 0.95
C VAL A 17 12.27 -6.34 -0.52
N LYS A 18 13.12 -7.03 -1.29
CA LYS A 18 13.15 -6.91 -2.76
C LYS A 18 12.23 -7.98 -3.36
N GLY A 19 11.13 -7.57 -3.97
CA GLY A 19 10.14 -8.49 -4.56
C GLY A 19 8.92 -7.76 -5.12
N ASP A 20 7.86 -8.52 -5.41
CA ASP A 20 6.55 -7.96 -5.76
C ASP A 20 5.80 -7.57 -4.47
N LEU A 21 5.49 -6.28 -4.32
CA LEU A 21 4.72 -5.77 -3.18
C LEU A 21 3.36 -6.45 -3.04
N PHE A 22 2.72 -6.83 -4.15
CA PHE A 22 1.40 -7.46 -4.13
C PHE A 22 1.43 -8.97 -3.88
N ALA A 23 2.63 -9.56 -3.73
CA ALA A 23 2.80 -10.94 -3.28
C ALA A 23 2.93 -11.07 -1.76
N CYS A 24 2.69 -9.97 -1.02
CA CYS A 24 2.64 -9.99 0.45
C CYS A 24 1.55 -10.96 0.95
N PRO A 25 1.67 -11.46 2.20
CA PRO A 25 0.61 -12.23 2.82
C PRO A 25 -0.74 -11.49 2.76
N LYS A 26 -1.84 -12.24 2.58
CA LYS A 26 -3.19 -11.66 2.56
C LYS A 26 -3.63 -11.05 3.90
N THR A 27 -2.91 -11.37 4.97
CA THR A 27 -3.09 -10.80 6.30
C THR A 27 -2.56 -9.38 6.41
N ASP A 28 -1.72 -8.95 5.46
CA ASP A 28 -1.03 -7.68 5.52
C ASP A 28 -1.84 -6.62 4.78
N SER A 29 -2.03 -5.47 5.41
CA SER A 29 -2.64 -4.30 4.79
C SER A 29 -1.60 -3.51 4.00
N LEU A 30 -1.95 -3.14 2.76
CA LEU A 30 -1.11 -2.30 1.91
C LEU A 30 -1.51 -0.82 2.01
N ALA A 31 -0.55 0.08 1.95
CA ALA A 31 -0.78 1.53 1.97
C ALA A 31 0.06 2.26 0.91
N HIS A 32 -0.53 3.28 0.28
CA HIS A 32 0.19 4.26 -0.52
C HIS A 32 -0.55 5.59 -0.52
N CYS A 33 0.16 6.67 -0.80
CA CYS A 33 -0.47 7.98 -0.95
C CYS A 33 -1.19 8.06 -2.31
N ILE A 34 -2.34 8.76 -2.33
CA ILE A 34 -3.09 9.12 -3.53
C ILE A 34 -3.43 10.61 -3.50
N SER A 35 -3.68 11.18 -4.68
CA SER A 35 -4.28 12.51 -4.80
C SER A 35 -5.72 12.47 -4.32
N GLU A 36 -6.20 13.62 -3.81
CA GLU A 36 -7.58 13.78 -3.37
C GLU A 36 -8.54 13.29 -4.45
N ASP A 37 -8.31 13.66 -5.72
CA ASP A 37 -9.14 13.32 -6.88
C ASP A 37 -9.26 11.81 -7.23
N CYS A 38 -8.55 10.92 -6.51
CA CYS A 38 -8.57 9.47 -6.67
C CYS A 38 -8.29 8.96 -8.10
N ARG A 39 -7.63 9.76 -8.96
CA ARG A 39 -7.37 9.35 -10.36
C ARG A 39 -6.52 8.10 -10.46
N MET A 40 -5.48 8.02 -9.62
CA MET A 40 -4.50 6.92 -9.57
C MET A 40 -3.94 6.58 -10.96
N GLY A 41 -3.55 7.61 -11.72
CA GLY A 41 -3.18 7.49 -13.14
C GLY A 41 -1.71 7.20 -13.43
N ALA A 42 -0.83 7.17 -12.42
CA ALA A 42 0.61 6.96 -12.61
C ALA A 42 1.25 6.13 -11.50
N GLY A 43 2.46 5.60 -11.78
CA GLY A 43 3.27 4.86 -10.80
C GLY A 43 2.56 3.63 -10.22
N ILE A 44 2.86 3.34 -8.95
CA ILE A 44 2.30 2.18 -8.23
C ILE A 44 0.77 2.27 -8.09
N ALA A 45 0.21 3.49 -8.08
CA ALA A 45 -1.23 3.73 -7.92
C ALA A 45 -2.07 3.09 -9.05
N VAL A 46 -1.52 3.01 -10.27
CA VAL A 46 -2.19 2.32 -11.39
C VAL A 46 -2.38 0.83 -11.07
N LEU A 47 -1.40 0.21 -10.42
CA LEU A 47 -1.47 -1.21 -10.05
C LEU A 47 -2.47 -1.43 -8.91
N PHE A 48 -2.52 -0.55 -7.91
CA PHE A 48 -3.56 -0.58 -6.87
C PHE A 48 -4.97 -0.47 -7.47
N LYS A 49 -5.19 0.52 -8.35
CA LYS A 49 -6.46 0.71 -9.06
C LYS A 49 -6.87 -0.52 -9.87
N LYS A 50 -5.93 -1.17 -10.56
CA LYS A 50 -6.20 -2.37 -11.36
C LYS A 50 -6.47 -3.62 -10.52
N ARG A 51 -5.77 -3.80 -9.40
CA ARG A 51 -5.88 -5.00 -8.55
C ARG A 51 -7.05 -4.94 -7.58
N PHE A 52 -7.25 -3.79 -6.94
CA PHE A 52 -8.25 -3.64 -5.87
C PHE A 52 -9.48 -2.83 -6.32
N GLY A 53 -9.38 -2.03 -7.39
CA GLY A 53 -10.49 -1.18 -7.82
C GLY A 53 -10.82 -0.13 -6.76
N GLY A 54 -12.04 -0.16 -6.24
CA GLY A 54 -12.45 0.63 -5.07
C GLY A 54 -12.53 2.16 -5.27
N VAL A 55 -12.32 2.68 -6.47
CA VAL A 55 -12.32 4.15 -6.71
C VAL A 55 -13.63 4.81 -6.28
N GLN A 56 -14.77 4.17 -6.56
CA GLN A 56 -16.07 4.71 -6.15
C GLN A 56 -16.28 4.62 -4.63
N GLU A 57 -15.79 3.56 -3.98
CA GLU A 57 -15.79 3.43 -2.52
C GLU A 57 -14.96 4.56 -1.88
N LEU A 58 -13.76 4.80 -2.41
CA LEU A 58 -12.89 5.91 -2.00
C LEU A 58 -13.55 7.28 -2.18
N LEU A 59 -14.23 7.49 -3.32
CA LEU A 59 -14.96 8.73 -3.59
C LEU A 59 -16.12 8.95 -2.61
N SER A 60 -16.82 7.87 -2.24
CA SER A 60 -17.95 7.93 -1.30
C SER A 60 -17.53 8.22 0.14
N GLN A 61 -16.30 7.89 0.52
CA GLN A 61 -15.74 8.18 1.85
C GLN A 61 -15.45 9.68 2.07
N ARG A 62 -15.46 10.51 1.02
CA ARG A 62 -15.15 11.94 1.10
C ARG A 62 -16.17 12.78 1.87
N GLU A 63 -17.32 12.23 2.24
CA GLU A 63 -18.33 12.92 3.07
C GLU A 63 -17.80 13.21 4.50
N PHE A 64 -16.71 12.57 4.92
CA PHE A 64 -16.00 12.84 6.17
C PHE A 64 -14.50 13.00 5.90
N PRO A 65 -13.92 14.22 5.95
CA PRO A 65 -12.55 14.47 5.53
C PRO A 65 -11.55 14.03 6.61
N GLU A 66 -11.41 12.72 6.77
CA GLU A 66 -10.30 12.12 7.47
C GLU A 66 -9.21 11.93 6.40
N HIS A 67 -7.95 12.33 6.64
CA HIS A 67 -6.85 12.27 5.66
C HIS A 67 -6.45 10.85 5.20
N ARG A 68 -7.28 9.83 5.45
CA ARG A 68 -7.06 8.43 5.13
C ARG A 68 -8.34 7.81 4.59
N SER A 69 -8.21 7.12 3.45
CA SER A 69 -9.27 6.30 2.86
C SER A 69 -8.85 4.83 2.87
N LEU A 70 -9.81 3.92 3.03
CA LEU A 70 -9.56 2.48 3.14
C LEU A 70 -10.38 1.72 2.10
N VAL A 71 -9.78 0.75 1.42
CA VAL A 71 -10.48 -0.23 0.58
C VAL A 71 -10.31 -1.61 1.19
N HIS A 72 -11.39 -2.35 1.34
CA HIS A 72 -11.31 -3.76 1.74
C HIS A 72 -11.01 -4.63 0.52
N ALA A 73 -9.84 -5.28 0.52
CA ALA A 73 -9.48 -6.26 -0.51
C ALA A 73 -10.13 -7.61 -0.16
N GLY A 74 -11.12 -8.03 -0.95
CA GLY A 74 -11.78 -9.35 -0.86
C GLY A 74 -10.97 -10.49 -1.47
#